data_AF-A0A2D8HEU7-F1
#
_entry.id   AF-A0A2D8HEU7-F1
#
_cell.length_a   1.000
_cell.length_b   1.000
_cell.length_c   1.000
_cell.angle_alpha   90.00
_cell.angle_beta   90.00
_cell.angle_gamma   90.00
#
_symmetry.space_group_name_H-M   'P 1'
#
loop_
_entity.id
_entity.type
_entity.pdbx_description
1 polymer ?
#
loop_
_entity_poly.entity_id
_entity_poly.type
_entity_poly.pdbx_seq_one_letter_code
_entity_poly.pdbx_strand_id
1 'polypeptide(L)'
;MKNFSTDAAGFAALTLSELILQQCLLGGLIAPEEARRLLGIAVHRHEEAANGSEEKIALNMEAAHILRLLSHGLEPLLADKAANDDNTAAPAASEPLRWPGRTGETPQREPPSRRANWVRFPD
;
A
#
# COMPACT_ATOMS: atom_id res chain seq x y z
N MET A 1 -15.70 20.24 18.35
CA MET A 1 -14.72 19.46 17.56
C MET A 1 -14.73 18.05 18.14
N LYS A 2 -14.96 17.00 17.34
CA LYS A 2 -15.02 15.62 17.87
C LYS A 2 -13.63 15.20 18.34
N ASN A 3 -13.53 14.68 19.56
CA ASN A 3 -12.30 14.10 20.10
C ASN A 3 -11.95 12.88 19.25
N PHE A 4 -10.92 13.00 18.40
CA PHE A 4 -10.36 11.86 17.70
C PHE A 4 -9.54 11.04 18.70
N SER A 5 -9.85 9.75 18.83
CA SER A 5 -8.98 8.84 19.59
C SER A 5 -7.66 8.68 18.82
N THR A 6 -6.55 8.88 19.51
CA THR A 6 -5.19 8.65 19.00
C THR A 6 -5.02 7.23 18.47
N ASP A 7 -5.72 6.27 19.06
CA ASP A 7 -5.65 4.86 18.68
C ASP A 7 -6.33 4.62 17.33
N ALA A 8 -7.49 5.26 17.11
CA ALA A 8 -8.20 5.17 15.84
C ALA A 8 -7.40 5.84 14.70
N ALA A 9 -6.75 6.96 14.99
CA ALA A 9 -5.87 7.65 14.05
C ALA A 9 -4.62 6.82 13.73
N GLY A 10 -4.00 6.21 14.74
CA GLY A 10 -2.83 5.33 14.58
C GLY A 10 -3.14 4.10 13.75
N PHE A 11 -4.26 3.42 14.03
CA PHE A 11 -4.72 2.27 13.25
C PHE A 11 -5.01 2.65 11.78
N ALA A 12 -5.70 3.76 11.55
CA ALA A 12 -5.96 4.25 10.20
C ALA A 12 -4.67 4.57 9.44
N ALA A 13 -3.70 5.23 10.08
CA ALA A 13 -2.41 5.56 9.47
C ALA A 13 -1.60 4.31 9.09
N LEU A 14 -1.58 3.29 9.96
CA LEU A 14 -0.94 2.01 9.68
C LEU A 14 -1.60 1.29 8.50
N THR A 15 -2.92 1.24 8.48
CA THR A 15 -3.69 0.60 7.40
C THR A 15 -3.45 1.30 6.06
N LEU A 16 -3.45 2.63 6.04
CA LEU A 16 -3.16 3.40 4.84
C LEU A 16 -1.72 3.15 4.35
N SER A 17 -0.76 3.11 5.27
CA SER A 17 0.65 2.84 4.95
C SER A 17 0.83 1.43 4.36
N GLU A 18 0.13 0.43 4.91
CA GLU A 18 0.09 -0.93 4.38
C GLU A 18 -0.45 -0.96 2.94
N LEU A 19 -1.62 -0.37 2.70
CA LEU A 19 -2.26 -0.36 1.38
C LEU A 19 -1.39 0.33 0.32
N ILE A 20 -0.74 1.44 0.68
CA ILE A 20 0.19 2.14 -0.21
C ILE A 20 1.38 1.23 -0.53
N LEU A 21 1.97 0.58 0.48
CA LEU A 21 3.12 -0.31 0.27
C LEU A 21 2.75 -1.51 -0.61
N GLN A 22 1.60 -2.13 -0.39
CA GLN A 22 1.07 -3.20 -1.24
C GLN A 22 0.88 -2.74 -2.69
N GLN A 23 0.31 -1.55 -2.90
CA GLN A 23 0.11 -1.00 -4.24
C GLN A 23 1.45 -0.71 -4.94
N CYS A 24 2.47 -0.23 -4.22
CA CYS A 24 3.81 -0.02 -4.76
C CYS A 24 4.48 -1.34 -5.18
N LEU A 25 4.35 -2.40 -4.38
CA LEU A 25 4.87 -3.73 -4.71
C LEU A 25 4.15 -4.35 -5.92
N LEU A 26 2.82 -4.35 -5.90
CA LEU A 26 2.02 -4.92 -6.99
C LEU A 26 2.18 -4.13 -8.30
N GLY A 27 2.39 -2.82 -8.21
CA GLY A 27 2.67 -1.95 -9.36
C GLY A 27 4.13 -2.00 -9.85
N GLY A 28 5.01 -2.75 -9.18
CA GLY A 28 6.44 -2.84 -9.53
C GLY A 28 7.22 -1.53 -9.33
N LEU A 29 6.70 -0.61 -8.51
CA LEU A 29 7.39 0.65 -8.18
C LEU A 29 8.57 0.43 -7.25
N ILE A 30 8.50 -0.62 -6.43
CA ILE A 30 9.57 -1.05 -5.53
C ILE A 30 9.73 -2.57 -5.61
N ALA A 31 10.96 -3.05 -5.51
CA ALA A 31 11.24 -4.47 -5.43
C ALA A 31 10.94 -5.02 -4.02
N PRO A 32 10.59 -6.32 -3.89
CA PRO A 32 10.40 -6.98 -2.60
C PRO A 32 11.56 -6.78 -1.61
N GLU A 33 12.80 -6.91 -2.07
CA GLU A 33 14.01 -6.79 -1.23
C GLU A 33 14.18 -5.36 -0.74
N GLU A 34 13.83 -4.38 -1.57
CA GLU A 34 13.83 -2.97 -1.21
C GLU A 34 12.77 -2.67 -0.15
N ALA A 35 11.55 -3.19 -0.30
CA ALA A 35 10.51 -3.05 0.71
C ALA A 35 10.93 -3.66 2.06
N ARG A 36 11.51 -4.88 2.06
CA ARG A 36 12.06 -5.52 3.26
C ARG A 36 13.13 -4.65 3.92
N ARG A 37 14.07 -4.12 3.12
CA ARG A 37 15.15 -3.25 3.61
C ARG A 37 14.59 -1.98 4.23
N LEU A 38 13.62 -1.33 3.58
CA LEU A 38 12.99 -0.09 4.08
C LEU A 38 12.24 -0.32 5.39
N LEU A 39 11.46 -1.41 5.49
CA LEU A 39 10.78 -1.79 6.73
C LEU A 39 11.78 -2.08 7.84
N GLY A 40 12.87 -2.82 7.54
CA GLY A 40 13.94 -3.09 8.50
C GLY A 40 14.63 -1.82 9.01
N ILE A 41 14.90 -0.85 8.12
CA ILE A 41 15.45 0.46 8.50
C ILE A 41 14.46 1.21 9.41
N ALA A 42 13.17 1.19 9.11
CA ALA A 42 12.16 1.86 9.92
C ALA A 42 12.08 1.25 11.34
N VAL A 43 12.08 -0.08 11.43
CA VAL A 43 12.17 -0.80 12.73
C VAL A 43 13.39 -0.35 13.51
N HIS A 44 14.58 -0.42 12.90
CA HIS A 44 15.82 -0.08 13.57
C HIS A 44 15.83 1.38 14.05
N ARG A 45 15.32 2.32 13.25
CA ARG A 45 15.21 3.74 13.64
C ARG A 45 14.34 3.95 14.87
N HIS A 46 13.24 3.20 14.99
CA HIS A 46 12.40 3.27 16.18
C HIS A 46 13.11 2.68 17.41
N GLU A 47 13.81 1.56 17.27
CA GLU A 47 14.59 0.98 18.37
C GLU A 47 15.70 1.93 18.85
N GLU A 48 16.45 2.55 17.94
CA GLU A 48 17.47 3.55 18.29
C GLU A 48 16.87 4.80 18.95
N ALA A 49 15.65 5.18 18.56
CA ALA A 49 14.93 6.32 19.13
C ALA A 49 14.29 6.01 20.50
N ALA A 50 14.24 4.74 20.92
CA ALA A 50 13.66 4.28 22.18
C ALA A 50 14.58 4.59 23.38
N ASN A 51 14.76 5.88 23.63
CA ASN A 51 15.54 6.42 24.74
C ASN A 51 14.81 7.62 25.38
N GLY A 52 15.15 7.93 26.64
CA GLY A 52 14.57 9.06 27.39
C GLY A 52 13.47 8.63 28.35
N SER A 53 12.30 9.25 28.28
CA SER A 53 11.16 8.93 29.15
C SER A 53 10.60 7.54 28.86
N GLU A 54 10.06 6.88 29.89
CA GLU A 54 9.45 5.54 29.77
C GLU A 54 8.34 5.50 28.71
N GLU A 55 7.51 6.53 28.64
CA GLU A 55 6.45 6.64 27.63
C GLU A 55 7.00 6.68 26.20
N LYS A 56 8.07 7.47 25.96
CA LYS A 56 8.71 7.54 24.64
C LYS A 56 9.37 6.21 24.27
N ILE A 57 10.01 5.55 25.24
CA ILE A 57 10.62 4.23 25.05
C ILE A 57 9.53 3.22 24.65
N ALA A 58 8.44 3.14 25.42
CA ALA A 58 7.33 2.23 25.15
C ALA A 58 6.72 2.46 23.76
N LEU A 59 6.42 3.72 23.41
CA LEU A 59 5.85 4.07 22.11
C LEU A 59 6.74 3.68 20.94
N ASN A 60 8.06 3.92 21.02
CA ASN A 60 8.97 3.57 19.94
C ASN A 60 9.17 2.06 19.82
N MET A 61 9.28 1.34 20.94
CA MET A 61 9.39 -0.12 20.93
C MET A 61 8.13 -0.77 20.37
N GLU A 62 6.95 -0.24 20.69
CA GLU A 62 5.68 -0.71 20.14
C GLU A 62 5.56 -0.42 18.65
N ALA A 63 5.97 0.77 18.18
CA ALA A 63 6.03 1.08 16.76
C ALA A 63 6.97 0.11 16.00
N ALA A 64 8.15 -0.18 16.55
CA ALA A 64 9.08 -1.17 16.00
C ALA A 64 8.46 -2.58 15.94
N HIS A 65 7.72 -2.98 16.99
CA HIS A 65 7.02 -4.26 17.02
C HIS A 65 5.92 -4.34 15.94
N ILE A 66 5.10 -3.30 15.80
CA ILE A 66 4.04 -3.23 14.78
C ILE A 66 4.62 -3.31 13.37
N LEU A 67 5.71 -2.59 13.09
CA LEU A 67 6.37 -2.63 11.78
C LEU A 67 6.91 -4.03 11.45
N ARG A 68 7.41 -4.77 12.45
CA ARG A 68 7.79 -6.18 12.27
C ARG A 68 6.57 -7.02 11.90
N LEU A 69 5.45 -6.88 12.62
CA LEU A 69 4.22 -7.61 12.31
C LEU A 69 3.71 -7.31 10.91
N LEU A 70 3.73 -6.04 10.49
CA LEU A 70 3.39 -5.63 9.14
C LEU A 70 4.28 -6.33 8.11
N SER A 71 5.60 -6.35 8.32
CA SER A 71 6.53 -7.05 7.42
C SER A 71 6.20 -8.54 7.29
N HIS A 72 5.82 -9.22 8.38
CA HIS A 72 5.42 -10.62 8.34
C HIS A 72 4.09 -10.82 7.61
N GLY A 73 3.13 -9.92 7.79
CA GLY A 73 1.85 -9.97 7.07
C GLY A 73 2.01 -9.79 5.56
N LEU A 74 3.02 -9.02 5.14
CA LEU A 74 3.34 -8.77 3.73
C LEU A 74 4.21 -9.86 3.08
N GLU A 75 4.67 -10.86 3.83
CA GLU A 75 5.55 -11.91 3.34
C GLU A 75 5.08 -12.58 2.02
N PRO A 76 3.77 -12.84 1.80
CA PRO A 76 3.30 -13.40 0.53
C PRO A 76 3.56 -12.51 -0.70
N LEU A 77 3.66 -11.20 -0.51
CA LEU A 77 4.00 -10.24 -1.57
C LEU A 77 5.50 -10.00 -1.68
N LEU A 78 6.23 -10.25 -0.58
CA LEU A 78 7.66 -10.04 -0.48
C LEU A 78 8.47 -11.29 -0.84
N ALA A 79 7.84 -12.46 -0.92
CA ALA A 79 8.46 -13.70 -1.36
C ALA A 79 8.69 -13.66 -2.87
N ASP A 80 9.88 -14.08 -3.29
CA ASP A 80 10.26 -14.14 -4.70
C ASP A 80 9.23 -14.94 -5.52
N LYS A 81 8.62 -14.29 -6.52
CA LYS A 81 7.74 -14.94 -7.50
C LYS A 81 8.46 -15.92 -8.42
N ALA A 82 9.79 -16.06 -8.31
CA ALA A 82 10.59 -16.99 -9.10
C ALA A 82 10.18 -18.48 -8.94
N ALA A 83 9.31 -18.82 -7.98
CA ALA A 83 8.75 -20.15 -7.81
C ALA A 83 7.38 -20.39 -8.47
N ASN A 84 6.76 -19.40 -9.13
CA ASN A 84 5.38 -19.52 -9.63
C ASN A 84 5.18 -19.23 -11.13
N ASP A 85 6.26 -19.00 -11.89
CA ASP A 85 6.16 -18.82 -13.35
C ASP A 85 6.22 -20.14 -14.15
N ASP A 86 6.31 -21.30 -13.49
CA ASP A 86 6.24 -22.63 -14.10
C ASP A 86 4.92 -23.36 -13.78
N ASN A 87 3.77 -22.78 -14.13
CA ASN A 87 2.61 -23.56 -14.60
C ASN A 87 1.47 -22.69 -15.16
N THR A 88 1.40 -22.66 -16.49
CA THR A 88 0.22 -23.03 -17.30
C THR A 88 -1.14 -22.38 -17.01
N ALA A 89 -1.63 -21.71 -18.06
CA ALA A 89 -3.01 -21.30 -18.36
C ALA A 89 -3.48 -19.94 -17.82
N ALA A 90 -3.53 -18.97 -18.74
CA ALA A 90 -4.35 -17.78 -18.62
C ALA A 90 -5.80 -18.16 -18.27
N PRO A 91 -6.40 -17.59 -17.21
CA PRO A 91 -7.84 -17.56 -17.10
C PRO A 91 -8.36 -16.41 -17.97
N ALA A 92 -9.37 -16.76 -18.76
CA ALA A 92 -10.11 -15.89 -19.65
C ALA A 92 -10.59 -14.58 -18.98
N ALA A 93 -10.56 -13.50 -19.76
CA ALA A 93 -11.34 -12.28 -19.61
C ALA A 93 -11.87 -11.99 -18.20
N SER A 94 -11.10 -11.23 -17.42
CA SER A 94 -11.56 -10.60 -16.19
C SER A 94 -12.78 -9.72 -16.48
N GLU A 95 -13.95 -10.16 -16.02
CA GLU A 95 -15.12 -9.31 -15.85
C GLU A 95 -14.72 -8.10 -14.98
N PRO A 96 -15.17 -6.87 -15.31
CA PRO A 96 -14.91 -5.73 -14.47
C PRO A 96 -15.63 -5.89 -13.12
N LEU A 97 -14.89 -5.61 -12.04
CA LEU A 97 -15.34 -5.63 -10.65
C LEU A 97 -16.69 -4.91 -10.51
N ARG A 98 -17.76 -5.66 -10.25
CA ARG A 98 -19.12 -5.12 -10.07
C ARG A 98 -19.26 -4.59 -8.64
N TRP A 99 -19.23 -3.27 -8.48
CA TRP A 99 -19.52 -2.61 -7.20
C TRP A 99 -20.98 -2.87 -6.80
N PRO A 100 -21.28 -3.37 -5.58
CA PRO A 100 -22.65 -3.59 -5.17
C PRO A 100 -23.27 -2.21 -4.87
N GLY A 101 -24.12 -1.72 -5.77
CA GLY A 101 -24.86 -0.47 -5.58
C GLY A 101 -25.18 0.35 -6.83
N ARG A 102 -24.73 -0.05 -8.02
CA ARG A 102 -25.08 0.66 -9.28
C ARG A 102 -26.12 -0.13 -10.07
N THR A 103 -27.39 0.14 -9.81
CA THR A 103 -28.48 -0.27 -10.71
C THR A 103 -28.36 0.49 -12.02
N GLY A 104 -28.17 -0.25 -13.12
CA GLY A 104 -28.60 0.07 -14.48
C GLY A 104 -28.11 1.39 -15.08
N GLU A 105 -27.05 1.32 -15.89
CA GLU A 105 -26.94 1.97 -17.20
C GLU A 105 -25.55 1.66 -17.78
N THR A 106 -25.50 0.92 -18.89
CA THR A 106 -24.28 0.69 -19.68
C THR A 106 -23.92 1.96 -20.45
N PRO A 107 -22.74 2.58 -20.27
CA PRO A 107 -22.30 3.64 -21.17
C PRO A 107 -21.85 2.99 -22.49
N GLN A 108 -22.51 3.38 -23.59
CA GLN A 108 -22.03 3.09 -24.94
C GLN A 108 -20.60 3.65 -25.09
N ARG A 109 -19.67 2.79 -25.52
CA ARG A 109 -18.32 3.21 -25.93
C ARG A 109 -18.44 4.03 -27.21
N GLU A 110 -18.30 5.34 -27.11
CA GLU A 110 -17.91 6.15 -28.27
C GLU A 110 -16.45 5.88 -28.66
N PRO A 111 -16.11 5.83 -29.96
CA PRO A 111 -14.73 5.64 -30.40
C PRO A 111 -13.86 6.86 -30.07
N PRO A 112 -12.55 6.68 -29.84
CA PRO A 112 -11.66 7.77 -29.43
C PRO A 112 -11.51 8.81 -30.55
N SER A 113 -12.10 9.99 -30.36
CA SER A 113 -11.81 11.14 -31.20
C SER A 113 -10.39 11.65 -30.90
N ARG A 114 -9.56 11.67 -31.94
CA ARG A 114 -8.22 12.25 -31.90
C ARG A 114 -8.33 13.76 -31.69
N ARG A 115 -7.79 14.29 -30.58
CA ARG A 115 -6.84 15.43 -30.53
C ARG A 115 -6.63 15.89 -29.08
N ALA A 116 -5.40 15.71 -28.58
CA ALA A 116 -4.91 16.43 -27.41
C ALA A 116 -4.70 17.90 -27.79
N ASN A 117 -5.52 18.79 -27.25
CA ASN A 117 -5.30 20.23 -27.33
C ASN A 117 -4.60 20.67 -26.05
N TRP A 118 -3.30 20.93 -26.15
CA TRP A 118 -2.49 21.44 -25.05
C TRP A 118 -3.00 22.82 -24.63
N VAL A 119 -3.27 22.95 -23.32
CA VAL A 119 -3.58 24.23 -22.68
C VAL A 119 -2.36 25.14 -22.79
N ARG A 120 -2.50 26.28 -23.48
CA ARG A 120 -1.55 27.39 -23.41
C ARG A 120 -1.78 28.15 -22.10
N PHE A 121 -0.72 28.38 -21.34
CA PHE A 121 -0.73 29.37 -20.27
C PHE A 121 -0.50 30.77 -20.86
N PRO A 122 -1.22 31.81 -20.40
CA PRO A 122 -0.92 33.19 -20.75
C PRO A 122 0.29 33.71 -19.96
N ASP A 123 1.09 34.55 -20.62
CA ASP A 123 2.18 35.35 -20.05
C ASP A 123 1.67 36.42 -19.07
#